data_AF-A0A7S3ZLR1-F1
#
_entry.id   AF-A0A7S3ZLR1-F1
#
_cell.length_a   1.000
_cell.length_b   1.000
_cell.length_c   1.000
_cell.angle_alpha   90.00
_cell.angle_beta   90.00
_cell.angle_gamma   90.00
#
_symmetry.space_group_name_H-M   'P 1'
#
loop_
_entity.id
_entity.type
_entity.pdbx_description
1 polymer ?
#
loop_
_entity_poly.entity_id
_entity_poly.type
_entity_poly.pdbx_seq_one_letter_code
_entity_poly.pdbx_strand_id
1 'polypeptide(L)'
;KQLRELFHLAVELERAALADDYFVSRKLFPNVDYYSGLALTAMGIPLTLFTCLFAVGRSAGWVAQWLEALAEPKRRISRPRQVYVGETRRPYPDVRARELNGRPNLKRSFTDSTQDEQDF
;
A
#
# COMPACT_ATOMS: atom_id res chain seq x y z
N LYS A 1 -0.66 36.51 -3.71
CA LYS A 1 -1.65 36.51 -4.81
C LYS A 1 -2.12 35.07 -5.10
N GLN A 2 -1.19 34.17 -5.42
CA GLN A 2 -1.42 32.74 -5.70
C GLN A 2 -2.15 31.95 -4.59
N LEU A 3 -1.84 32.19 -3.30
CA LEU A 3 -2.52 31.50 -2.20
C LEU A 3 -4.03 31.81 -2.12
N ARG A 4 -4.44 33.04 -2.45
CA ARG A 4 -5.86 33.41 -2.48
C ARG A 4 -6.60 32.67 -3.59
N GLU A 5 -5.96 32.52 -4.75
CA GLU A 5 -6.53 31.75 -5.87
C GLU A 5 -6.69 30.26 -5.51
N LEU A 6 -5.71 29.65 -4.83
CA LEU A 6 -5.81 28.28 -4.32
C LEU A 6 -6.92 28.12 -3.28
N PHE A 7 -7.11 29.09 -2.40
CA PHE A 7 -8.21 29.07 -1.44
C PHE A 7 -9.57 29.16 -2.11
N HIS A 8 -9.75 30.08 -3.06
CA HIS A 8 -11.00 30.17 -3.83
C HIS A 8 -11.28 28.89 -4.62
N LEU A 9 -10.25 28.30 -5.23
CA LEU A 9 -10.38 27.02 -5.93
C LEU A 9 -10.82 25.90 -4.98
N ALA A 10 -10.23 25.82 -3.79
CA ALA A 10 -10.61 24.82 -2.80
C ALA A 10 -12.08 24.97 -2.36
N VAL A 11 -12.54 26.19 -2.10
CA VAL A 11 -13.94 26.44 -1.71
C VAL A 11 -14.91 26.07 -2.84
N GLU A 12 -14.62 26.44 -4.08
CA GLU A 12 -15.48 26.10 -5.21
C GLU A 12 -15.46 24.58 -5.50
N LEU A 13 -14.32 23.92 -5.30
CA LEU A 13 -14.22 22.48 -5.45
C LEU A 13 -15.01 21.73 -4.37
N GLU A 14 -14.96 22.18 -3.11
CA GLU A 14 -15.83 21.66 -2.04
C GLU A 14 -17.30 21.82 -2.43
N ARG A 15 -17.71 23.03 -2.85
CA ARG A 15 -19.10 23.29 -3.22
C ARG A 15 -19.58 22.39 -4.37
N ALA A 16 -18.76 22.22 -5.39
CA ALA A 16 -19.06 21.34 -6.51
C ALA A 16 -19.17 19.88 -6.08
N ALA A 17 -18.23 19.40 -5.25
CA ALA A 17 -18.26 18.03 -4.73
C ALA A 17 -19.50 17.78 -3.84
N LEU A 18 -19.88 18.73 -2.98
CA LEU A 18 -21.04 18.57 -2.10
C LEU A 18 -22.39 18.64 -2.83
N ALA A 19 -22.42 19.18 -4.04
CA ALA A 19 -23.61 19.22 -4.89
C ALA A 19 -23.73 18.03 -5.86
N ASP A 20 -22.68 17.22 -6.00
CA ASP A 20 -22.61 16.11 -6.95
C ASP A 20 -23.11 14.80 -6.28
N ASP A 21 -24.11 14.18 -6.91
CA ASP A 21 -24.71 12.91 -6.47
C ASP A 21 -23.67 11.80 -6.25
N TYR A 22 -22.59 11.77 -7.04
CA TYR A 22 -21.51 10.80 -6.90
C TYR A 22 -20.85 10.87 -5.51
N PHE A 23 -20.61 12.08 -5.01
CA PHE A 23 -19.95 12.32 -3.73
C PHE A 23 -20.93 12.21 -2.56
N VAL A 24 -22.14 12.74 -2.71
CA VAL A 24 -23.19 12.69 -1.68
C VAL A 24 -23.60 11.25 -1.38
N SER A 25 -23.86 10.45 -2.42
CA SER A 25 -24.25 9.04 -2.26
C SER A 25 -23.18 8.21 -1.56
N ARG A 26 -21.90 8.58 -1.70
CA ARG A 26 -20.75 7.92 -1.09
C ARG A 26 -20.29 8.56 0.22
N LYS A 27 -20.95 9.63 0.67
CA LYS A 27 -20.58 10.39 1.89
C LYS A 27 -19.13 10.90 1.83
N LEU A 28 -18.69 11.36 0.67
CA LEU A 28 -17.36 11.92 0.45
C LEU A 28 -17.37 13.41 0.79
N PHE A 29 -17.00 13.74 2.03
CA PHE A 29 -16.88 15.11 2.51
C PHE A 29 -15.39 15.51 2.63
N PRO A 30 -15.07 16.81 2.52
CA PRO A 30 -13.74 17.29 2.85
C PRO A 30 -13.32 16.86 4.26
N ASN A 31 -12.16 16.24 4.37
CA ASN A 31 -11.60 15.83 5.65
C ASN A 31 -10.70 16.94 6.23
N VAL A 32 -10.11 16.68 7.40
CA VAL A 32 -9.18 17.62 8.05
C VAL A 32 -7.98 17.99 7.17
N ASP A 33 -7.54 17.06 6.32
CA ASP A 33 -6.36 17.24 5.46
C ASP A 33 -6.62 18.18 4.29
N TYR A 34 -7.88 18.30 3.85
CA TYR A 34 -8.29 19.16 2.75
C TYR A 34 -7.92 20.63 3.00
N TYR A 35 -8.26 21.12 4.19
CA TYR A 35 -7.96 22.50 4.60
C TYR A 35 -6.59 22.64 5.25
N SER A 36 -6.12 21.62 5.98
CA SER A 36 -4.81 21.69 6.63
C SER A 36 -3.68 21.78 5.61
N GLY A 37 -3.78 21.10 4.46
CA GLY A 37 -2.79 21.22 3.39
C GLY A 37 -2.66 22.66 2.88
N LEU A 38 -3.77 23.36 2.70
CA LEU A 38 -3.77 24.75 2.27
C LEU A 38 -3.20 25.69 3.36
N ALA A 39 -3.49 25.42 4.63
CA ALA A 39 -2.91 26.16 5.75
C ALA A 39 -1.39 25.96 5.84
N LEU A 40 -0.89 24.74 5.62
CA LEU A 40 0.55 24.46 5.60
C LEU A 40 1.24 25.15 4.41
N THR A 41 0.61 25.15 3.23
CA THR A 41 1.09 25.94 2.09
C THR A 41 1.12 27.44 2.41
N ALA A 42 0.11 27.96 3.11
CA ALA A 42 0.06 29.36 3.53
C ALA A 42 1.21 29.75 4.46
N MET A 43 1.66 28.81 5.31
CA MET A 43 2.83 28.98 6.17
C MET A 43 4.17 28.80 5.44
N GLY A 44 4.15 28.57 4.13
CA GLY A 44 5.36 28.39 3.32
C GLY A 44 6.01 27.02 3.47
N ILE A 45 5.30 26.04 4.01
CA ILE A 45 5.83 24.69 4.23
C ILE A 45 5.83 23.93 2.90
N PRO A 46 6.95 23.28 2.52
CA PRO A 46 7.01 22.43 1.35
C PRO A 46 6.00 21.27 1.44
N LEU A 47 5.34 20.97 0.31
CA LEU A 47 4.36 19.88 0.21
C LEU A 47 4.93 18.52 0.65
N THR A 48 6.23 18.29 0.40
CA THR A 48 6.96 17.08 0.80
C THR A 48 7.02 16.87 2.31
N LEU A 49 6.78 17.91 3.12
CA LEU A 49 6.85 17.85 4.59
C LEU A 49 5.49 17.72 5.27
N PHE A 50 4.37 17.71 4.53
CA PHE A 50 3.03 17.70 5.14
C PHE A 50 2.81 16.46 6.01
N THR A 51 3.13 15.28 5.47
CA THR A 51 3.03 14.02 6.20
C THR A 51 3.99 13.96 7.39
N CYS A 52 5.16 14.58 7.30
CA CYS A 52 6.10 14.65 8.42
C CYS A 52 5.52 15.46 9.58
N LEU A 53 4.90 16.61 9.31
CA LEU A 53 4.24 17.41 10.34
C LEU A 53 3.02 16.69 10.94
N PHE A 54 2.25 15.99 10.12
CA PHE A 54 1.18 15.11 10.60
C PHE A 54 1.72 14.04 11.54
N ALA A 55 2.82 13.35 11.19
CA ALA A 55 3.44 12.35 12.04
C ALA A 55 3.93 12.93 13.37
N VAL A 56 4.52 14.14 13.35
CA VAL A 56 4.91 14.86 14.57
C VAL A 56 3.68 15.14 15.44
N GLY A 57 2.59 15.68 14.88
CA GLY A 57 1.34 15.93 15.62
C GLY A 57 0.68 14.66 16.15
N ARG A 58 0.79 13.53 15.44
CA ARG A 58 0.23 12.24 15.86
C ARG A 58 1.09 11.49 16.88
N SER A 59 2.37 11.81 16.99
CA SER A 59 3.34 11.09 17.84
C SER A 59 2.88 10.94 19.29
N ALA A 60 2.39 12.02 19.93
CA ALA A 60 1.86 11.98 21.29
C ALA A 60 0.67 11.01 21.42
N GLY A 61 -0.22 10.99 20.43
CA GLY A 61 -1.36 10.07 20.39
C GLY A 61 -0.94 8.61 20.20
N TRP A 62 0.09 8.33 19.38
CA TRP A 62 0.63 6.99 19.23
C TRP A 62 1.28 6.49 20.53
N VAL A 63 2.04 7.35 21.22
CA VAL A 63 2.64 7.00 22.51
C VAL A 63 1.56 6.76 23.56
N ALA A 64 0.54 7.60 23.62
CA ALA A 64 -0.59 7.41 24.55
C ALA A 64 -1.32 6.08 24.31
N GLN A 65 -1.66 5.76 23.06
CA GLN A 65 -2.29 4.49 22.67
C GLN A 65 -1.40 3.28 23.02
N TRP A 66 -0.08 3.41 22.82
CA TRP A 66 0.86 2.35 23.15
C TRP A 66 0.98 2.12 24.67
N LEU A 67 1.03 3.19 25.45
CA LEU A 67 1.05 3.14 26.92
C LEU A 67 -0.24 2.54 27.47
N GLU A 68 -1.40 2.96 26.96
CA GLU A 68 -2.71 2.40 27.33
C GLU A 68 -2.75 0.89 27.05
N ALA A 69 -2.32 0.49 25.85
CA ALA A 69 -2.25 -0.92 25.49
C ALA A 69 -1.27 -1.72 26.36
N LEU A 70 -0.22 -1.11 26.93
CA LEU A 70 0.73 -1.77 27.84
C LEU A 70 0.19 -1.87 29.26
N ALA A 71 -0.59 -0.88 29.69
CA ALA A 71 -1.19 -0.86 31.02
C ALA A 71 -2.35 -1.87 31.16
N GLU A 72 -2.93 -2.33 30.04
CA GLU A 72 -4.01 -3.32 30.03
C GLU A 72 -3.56 -4.68 30.62
N PRO A 73 -4.09 -5.09 31.80
CA PRO A 73 -3.65 -6.33 32.47
C PRO A 73 -3.88 -7.60 31.65
N LYS A 74 -4.87 -7.59 30.75
CA LYS A 74 -5.21 -8.72 29.89
C LYS A 74 -4.65 -8.58 28.47
N ARG A 75 -3.64 -7.73 28.25
CA ARG A 75 -3.04 -7.49 26.93
C ARG A 75 -2.63 -8.83 26.29
N ARG A 76 -3.07 -9.03 25.06
CA ARG A 76 -2.66 -10.17 24.20
C ARG A 76 -1.95 -9.65 22.97
N ILE A 77 -1.05 -10.45 22.42
CA ILE A 77 -0.42 -10.15 21.13
C ILE A 77 -1.46 -10.19 20.01
N SER A 78 -1.49 -9.16 19.18
CA SER A 78 -2.29 -9.12 17.96
C SER A 78 -1.76 -10.15 16.96
N ARG A 79 -2.47 -11.27 16.80
CA ARG A 79 -2.18 -12.33 15.81
C ARG A 79 -3.42 -12.66 14.98
N PRO A 80 -3.77 -11.85 13.97
CA PRO A 80 -4.89 -12.15 13.09
C PRO A 80 -4.61 -13.43 12.29
N ARG A 81 -5.68 -14.15 11.92
CA ARG A 81 -5.63 -15.29 11.00
C ARG A 81 -6.03 -14.86 9.59
N GLN A 82 -5.66 -15.66 8.61
CA GLN A 82 -6.11 -15.52 7.23
C GLN A 82 -7.04 -16.66 6.83
N VAL A 83 -7.94 -16.40 5.86
CA VAL A 83 -8.70 -17.42 5.15
C VAL A 83 -7.90 -17.78 3.89
N TYR A 84 -7.46 -19.03 3.80
CA TYR A 84 -6.71 -19.51 2.65
C TYR A 84 -7.66 -19.92 1.52
N VAL A 85 -7.59 -19.22 0.37
CA VAL A 85 -8.33 -19.52 -0.87
C VAL A 85 -7.39 -19.88 -2.02
N GLY A 86 -6.13 -20.20 -1.71
CA GLY A 86 -5.14 -20.61 -2.69
C GLY A 86 -5.24 -22.09 -3.03
N GLU A 87 -4.37 -22.52 -3.94
CA GLU A 87 -4.27 -23.92 -4.35
C GLU A 87 -3.96 -24.85 -3.18
N THR A 88 -4.53 -26.05 -3.20
CA THR A 88 -4.12 -27.10 -2.27
C THR A 88 -2.64 -27.47 -2.47
N ARG A 89 -2.10 -28.29 -1.55
CA ARG A 89 -0.71 -28.75 -1.61
C ARG A 89 -0.40 -29.31 -3.00
N ARG A 90 0.51 -28.63 -3.71
CA ARG A 90 1.02 -29.04 -5.02
C ARG A 90 2.51 -29.34 -4.95
N PRO A 91 3.01 -30.34 -5.71
CA PRO A 91 4.43 -30.59 -5.80
C PRO A 91 5.13 -29.36 -6.40
N TYR A 92 6.28 -28.99 -5.84
CA TYR A 92 7.11 -27.93 -6.39
C TYR A 92 7.80 -28.47 -7.65
N PRO A 93 7.54 -27.93 -8.86
CA PRO A 93 8.20 -28.42 -10.06
C PRO A 93 9.69 -28.07 -10.01
N ASP A 94 10.54 -28.99 -10.43
CA ASP A 94 11.97 -28.71 -10.63
C ASP A 94 12.14 -27.51 -11.59
N VAL A 95 13.19 -26.72 -11.38
CA VAL A 95 13.42 -25.47 -12.12
C VAL A 95 13.46 -25.75 -13.63
N ARG A 96 14.10 -26.85 -14.04
CA ARG A 96 14.18 -27.28 -15.46
C ARG A 96 12.83 -27.65 -16.05
N ALA A 97 11.91 -28.18 -15.25
CA ALA A 97 10.56 -28.54 -15.69
C ALA A 97 9.65 -27.31 -15.89
N ARG A 98 10.03 -26.14 -15.38
CA ARG A 98 9.25 -24.88 -15.55
C ARG A 98 9.46 -24.27 -16.93
N GLU A 99 10.65 -24.41 -17.51
CA GLU A 99 10.99 -23.85 -18.82
C GLU A 99 10.26 -24.57 -19.96
N LEU A 100 9.97 -25.86 -19.78
CA LEU A 100 9.31 -26.71 -20.78
C LEU A 100 7.81 -26.42 -20.93
N ASN A 101 7.12 -26.01 -19.85
CA ASN A 101 5.69 -25.70 -19.89
C ASN A 101 5.35 -24.39 -20.63
N GLY A 102 6.34 -23.53 -20.91
CA GLY A 102 6.17 -22.31 -21.71
C GLY A 102 6.60 -22.44 -23.17
N ARG A 103 7.26 -23.54 -23.56
CA ARG A 103 7.81 -23.76 -24.91
C ARG A 103 7.75 -25.24 -25.28
N PRO A 104 6.62 -25.73 -25.85
CA PRO A 104 6.44 -27.16 -26.14
C PRO A 104 7.43 -27.75 -27.17
N ASN A 105 8.26 -26.93 -27.82
CA ASN A 105 9.15 -27.35 -28.93
C ASN A 105 10.65 -27.06 -28.73
N LEU A 106 11.12 -26.74 -27.51
CA LEU A 106 12.56 -26.58 -27.30
C LEU A 106 13.21 -27.97 -27.15
N LYS A 107 13.66 -28.54 -28.27
CA LYS A 107 14.47 -29.78 -28.28
C LYS A 107 15.70 -29.55 -27.39
N ARG A 108 15.92 -30.45 -26.42
CA ARG A 108 17.12 -30.48 -25.57
C ARG A 108 18.35 -30.35 -26.46
N SER A 109 19.11 -29.29 -26.30
CA SER A 109 20.45 -29.17 -26.89
C SER A 109 21.50 -29.21 -25.79
N PHE A 110 22.52 -30.02 -26.05
CA PHE A 110 23.90 -29.84 -25.61
C PHE A 110 24.34 -30.38 -24.23
N THR A 111 23.92 -31.58 -23.79
CA THR A 111 24.70 -32.37 -22.80
C THR A 111 24.51 -33.90 -22.93
N ASP A 112 24.19 -34.44 -24.10
CA ASP A 112 24.00 -35.89 -24.28
C ASP A 112 25.32 -36.61 -24.63
N SER A 113 26.41 -36.24 -23.96
CA SER A 113 27.77 -36.73 -24.25
C SER A 113 28.42 -37.43 -23.05
N THR A 114 27.64 -37.89 -22.06
CA THR A 114 28.17 -38.62 -20.89
C THR A 114 27.64 -40.05 -20.79
N GLN A 115 27.07 -40.60 -21.87
CA GLN A 115 26.64 -42.00 -21.93
C GLN A 115 27.54 -42.93 -22.76
N ASP A 116 28.72 -42.47 -23.19
CA ASP A 116 29.68 -43.28 -23.96
C ASP A 116 30.97 -43.66 -23.17
N GLU A 117 30.94 -43.71 -21.83
CA GLU A 117 32.08 -44.13 -20.99
C GLU A 117 31.77 -45.36 -20.11
N GLN A 118 30.96 -46.30 -20.60
CA GLN A 118 30.77 -47.62 -19.97
C GLN A 118 30.99 -48.80 -20.92
N ASP A 119 31.93 -48.66 -21.86
CA ASP A 119 32.54 -49.79 -22.56
C ASP A 119 34.06 -49.55 -22.60
N PHE A 120 34.77 -49.86 -21.50
CA PHE A 120 36.15 -50.38 -21.40
C PHE A 120 36.53 -50.62 -19.92
#